data_AF-A0A7J9DDI8-F1
#
_entry.id   AF-A0A7J9DDI8-F1
#
_cell.length_a   1.000
_cell.length_b   1.000
_cell.length_c   1.000
_cell.angle_alpha   90.00
_cell.angle_beta   90.00
_cell.angle_gamma   90.00
#
_symmetry.space_group_name_H-M   'P 1'
#
loop_
_entity.id
_entity.type
_entity.pdbx_description
1 polymer ?
#
loop_
_entity_poly.entity_id
_entity_poly.type
_entity_poly.pdbx_seq_one_letter_code
_entity_poly.pdbx_strand_id
1 'polypeptide(L)' 'MIAEQALNARMVVEEFKVGRRVESTCNGMKPGFLKWERLMKMAKELMEGVMGKQVRKRVKEVAELAKMAMADSNGSF' A
#
# COMPACT_ATOMS: atom_id res chain seq x y z
N MET A 1 -12.54 7.24 -17.05
CA MET A 1 -11.62 6.10 -17.28
C MET A 1 -10.84 5.90 -15.99
N ILE A 2 -10.85 4.70 -15.39
CA ILE A 2 -9.94 4.38 -14.28
C ILE A 2 -8.78 3.63 -14.91
N ALA A 3 -7.55 4.10 -14.70
CA ALA A 3 -6.33 3.50 -15.21
C ALA A 3 -6.02 2.17 -14.45
N GLU A 4 -4.78 1.73 -14.49
CA GLU A 4 -4.32 0.48 -13.87
C GLU A 4 -4.21 0.53 -12.32
N GLN A 5 -4.79 1.55 -11.67
CA GLN A 5 -4.73 1.74 -10.21
C GLN A 5 -5.22 0.51 -9.42
N ALA A 6 -6.23 -0.20 -9.92
CA ALA A 6 -6.70 -1.42 -9.26
C ALA A 6 -5.62 -2.52 -9.23
N LEU A 7 -4.83 -2.62 -10.30
CA LEU A 7 -3.70 -3.53 -10.43
C LEU A 7 -2.51 -3.05 -9.59
N ASN A 8 -2.17 -1.75 -9.65
CA ASN A 8 -1.10 -1.16 -8.82
C ASN A 8 -1.39 -1.35 -7.32
N ALA A 9 -2.64 -1.18 -6.90
CA ALA A 9 -3.04 -1.39 -5.51
C ALA A 9 -2.96 -2.86 -5.10
N ARG A 10 -3.13 -3.83 -6.02
CA ARG A 10 -2.83 -5.24 -5.73
C ARG A 10 -1.34 -5.45 -5.56
N MET A 11 -0.53 -4.95 -6.48
CA MET A 11 0.94 -5.05 -6.41
C MET A 11 1.50 -4.47 -5.10
N VAL A 12 1.05 -3.29 -4.68
CA VAL A 12 1.47 -2.64 -3.43
C VAL A 12 1.12 -3.47 -2.18
N VAL A 13 -0.06 -4.09 -2.16
CA VAL A 13 -0.59 -4.78 -0.97
C VAL A 13 -0.15 -6.24 -0.92
N GLU A 14 -0.23 -6.95 -2.04
CA GLU A 14 -0.05 -8.40 -2.12
C GLU A 14 1.41 -8.76 -2.42
N GLU A 15 2.01 -8.13 -3.44
CA GLU A 15 3.36 -8.46 -3.90
C GLU A 15 4.44 -7.78 -3.06
N PHE A 16 4.42 -6.45 -3.01
CA PHE A 16 5.44 -5.69 -2.29
C PHE A 16 5.22 -5.69 -0.79
N LYS A 17 3.96 -5.85 -0.34
CA LYS A 17 3.54 -5.81 1.06
C LYS A 17 3.96 -4.50 1.75
N VAL A 18 3.88 -3.40 1.00
CA VAL A 18 4.27 -2.04 1.41
C VAL A 18 3.07 -1.12 1.65
N GLY A 19 1.86 -1.64 1.54
CA GLY A 19 0.65 -0.88 1.79
C GLY A 19 -0.51 -1.75 2.24
N ARG A 20 -1.61 -1.10 2.59
CA ARG A 20 -2.85 -1.78 2.99
C ARG A 20 -4.02 -1.17 2.25
N ARG A 21 -4.96 -2.05 1.86
CA ARG A 21 -6.23 -1.62 1.27
C ARG A 21 -7.21 -1.21 2.37
N VAL A 22 -7.86 -0.08 2.19
CA VAL A 22 -9.04 0.28 2.99
C VAL A 22 -10.25 -0.30 2.26
N GLU A 23 -10.89 -1.31 2.85
CA GLU A 23 -12.07 -1.90 2.21
C GLU A 23 -13.30 -1.03 2.49
N SER A 24 -14.22 -0.97 1.53
CA SER A 24 -15.47 -0.22 1.60
C SER A 24 -16.66 -1.07 2.04
N THR A 25 -16.40 -2.28 2.57
CA THR A 25 -17.42 -3.24 3.01
C THR A 25 -18.27 -2.66 4.14
N CYS A 26 -19.41 -2.08 3.77
CA CYS A 26 -20.54 -1.81 4.63
C CYS A 26 -21.75 -2.45 3.93
N ASN A 27 -22.30 -3.51 4.52
CA ASN A 27 -23.51 -4.17 4.01
C ASN A 27 -24.61 -3.11 3.80
N GLY A 28 -25.02 -2.89 2.55
CA GLY A 28 -26.07 -1.94 2.17
C GLY A 28 -25.62 -0.54 1.70
N MET A 29 -24.32 -0.21 1.72
CA MET A 29 -23.82 1.05 1.12
C MET A 29 -23.35 0.85 -0.32
N LYS A 30 -23.42 1.93 -1.13
CA LYS A 30 -22.88 1.93 -2.49
C LYS A 30 -21.41 1.48 -2.47
N PRO A 31 -21.00 0.53 -3.34
CA PRO A 31 -19.60 0.16 -3.49
C PRO A 31 -18.73 1.41 -3.63
N GLY A 32 -17.67 1.51 -2.82
CA GLY A 32 -16.74 2.64 -2.84
C GLY A 32 -16.96 3.70 -1.75
N PHE A 33 -18.06 3.65 -0.99
CA PHE A 33 -18.22 4.54 0.17
C PHE A 33 -17.41 4.05 1.38
N LEU A 34 -16.60 4.92 1.97
CA LEU A 34 -15.77 4.64 3.15
C LEU A 34 -16.25 5.45 4.35
N LYS A 35 -16.62 4.74 5.43
CA LYS A 35 -16.95 5.38 6.71
C LYS A 35 -15.70 5.95 7.37
N TRP A 36 -15.83 7.15 7.96
CA TRP A 36 -14.71 7.88 8.55
C TRP A 36 -14.07 7.13 9.71
N GLU A 37 -14.83 6.39 10.51
CA GLU A 37 -14.33 5.61 11.63
C GLU A 37 -13.33 4.55 11.15
N ARG A 38 -13.67 3.86 10.05
CA ARG A 38 -12.81 2.86 9.44
C ARG A 38 -11.55 3.49 8.86
N LEU A 39 -11.71 4.61 8.16
CA LEU A 39 -10.57 5.35 7.60
C LEU A 39 -9.61 5.82 8.70
N MET A 40 -10.14 6.41 9.77
CA MET A 40 -9.37 6.88 10.92
C MET A 40 -8.60 5.73 11.59
N LYS A 41 -9.26 4.60 11.84
CA LYS A 41 -8.62 3.41 12.43
C LYS A 41 -7.46 2.92 11.57
N MET A 42 -7.67 2.83 10.26
CA MET A 42 -6.63 2.41 9.32
C MET A 42 -5.46 3.39 9.26
N ALA A 43 -5.73 4.70 9.26
CA ALA A 43 -4.69 5.72 9.29
C ALA A 43 -3.86 5.63 10.57
N LYS A 44 -4.50 5.51 11.74
CA LYS A 44 -3.80 5.34 13.03
C LYS A 44 -2.94 4.09 13.05
N GLU A 45 -3.47 2.94 12.62
CA GLU A 45 -2.70 1.69 12.60
C GLU A 45 -1.51 1.75 11.63
N LEU A 46 -1.65 2.44 10.48
CA LEU A 46 -0.55 2.66 9.55
C LEU A 46 0.53 3.61 10.11
N MET A 47 0.13 4.64 10.84
CA MET A 47 1.06 5.65 11.37
C MET A 47 1.75 5.14 12.64
N GLU A 48 0.98 4.67 13.61
CA GLU A 48 1.44 4.45 14.99
C GLU A 48 1.50 2.96 15.36
N GLY A 49 0.70 2.14 14.69
CA GLY A 49 0.51 0.72 14.99
C GLY A 49 1.70 -0.18 14.65
N VAL A 50 1.63 -1.41 15.16
CA VAL A 50 2.66 -2.44 14.92
C VAL A 50 2.72 -2.80 13.43
N MET A 51 1.55 -2.88 12.78
CA MET A 51 1.47 -3.12 11.34
C MET A 51 2.16 -2.01 10.55
N GLY A 52 1.91 -0.74 10.92
CA GLY A 52 2.57 0.41 10.31
C GLY A 52 4.10 0.38 10.40
N LYS A 53 4.64 -0.07 11.54
CA LYS A 53 6.09 -0.26 11.74
C LYS A 53 6.65 -1.33 10.78
N GLN A 54 5.94 -2.44 10.60
CA GLN A 54 6.34 -3.51 9.68
C GLN A 54 6.32 -3.03 8.22
N VAL A 55 5.27 -2.32 7.82
CA VAL A 55 5.16 -1.73 6.48
C VAL A 55 6.31 -0.76 6.20
N ARG A 56 6.63 0.14 7.14
CA ARG A 56 7.76 1.09 6.97
C ARG A 56 9.11 0.38 6.82
N LYS A 57 9.33 -0.73 7.54
CA LYS A 57 10.54 -1.53 7.36
C LYS A 57 10.61 -2.09 5.93
N ARG A 58 9.51 -2.68 5.46
CA ARG A 58 9.44 -3.25 4.10
C ARG A 58 9.62 -2.19 3.01
N VAL A 59 9.03 -1.01 3.17
CA VAL A 59 9.21 0.12 2.25
C VAL A 59 10.68 0.51 2.13
N LYS A 60 11.43 0.56 3.24
CA LYS A 60 12.87 0.89 3.21
C LYS A 60 13.69 -0.16 2.45
N GLU A 61 13.39 -1.44 2.65
CA GLU A 61 14.06 -2.53 1.92
C GLU A 61 13.80 -2.43 0.41
N VAL A 62 12.54 -2.24 0.01
CA VAL A 62 12.16 -2.09 -1.41
C VAL A 62 12.78 -0.84 -2.02
N ALA A 63 12.82 0.27 -1.28
CA ALA A 63 13.44 1.52 -1.75
C ALA A 63 14.94 1.35 -2.00
N GLU A 64 15.64 0.58 -1.16
CA GLU A 64 17.08 0.34 -1.34
C GLU A 64 17.34 -0.57 -2.55
N LEU A 65 16.56 -1.63 -2.71
CA LEU A 65 16.63 -2.49 -3.90
C LEU A 65 16.38 -1.69 -5.19
N ALA A 66 15.41 -0.78 -5.17
CA ALA A 66 15.11 0.08 -6.32
C ALA A 66 16.29 1.02 -6.64
N LYS A 67 16.96 1.60 -5.64
CA LYS A 67 18.16 2.43 -5.87
C LYS A 67 19.31 1.60 -6.45
N MET A 68 19.56 0.41 -5.90
CA MET A 68 20.60 -0.50 -6.39
C MET A 68 20.36 -0.87 -7.85
N ALA A 69 19.13 -1.25 -8.20
CA ALA A 69 18.76 -1.59 -9.57
C ALA A 69 18.97 -0.44 -10.58
N MET A 70 18.87 0.81 -10.13
CA MET A 70 19.11 2.00 -10.96
C MET A 70 20.59 2.40 -11.01
N ALA A 71 21.37 2.08 -9.98
CA ALA A 71 22.80 2.39 -9.92
C ALA A 71 23.64 1.37 -10.70
N ASP A 72 23.23 0.10 -10.68
CA ASP A 72 23.85 -0.94 -11.49
C ASP A 72 23.31 -0.85 -12.93
N SER A 73 24.21 -0.59 -13.88
CA SER A 73 23.89 -0.54 -15.32
C SER A 73 23.35 -1.86 -15.90
N ASN A 74 23.24 -2.91 -15.08
CA ASN A 74 22.71 -4.23 -15.45
C ASN A 74 21.22 -4.42 -15.12
N GLY A 75 20.61 -3.53 -14.34
CA GLY A 75 19.24 -3.75 -13.80
C GLY A 75 18.14 -2.87 -14.42
N SER A 76 18.49 -1.67 -14.90
CA SER A 76 17.50 -0.68 -15.36
C SER A 76 17.86 -0.04 -16.71
N PHE A 77 18.70 -0.71 -17.50
CA PHE A 77 19.01 -0.37 -18.89
C PHE A 77 18.64 -1.53 -19.82
#